data_AF-A0A9P8T709-F1
#
_entry.id   AF-A0A9P8T709-F1
#
_cell.length_a   1.000
_cell.length_b   1.000
_cell.length_c   1.000
_cell.angle_alpha   90.00
_cell.angle_beta   90.00
_cell.angle_gamma   90.00
#
_symmetry.space_group_name_H-M   'P 1'
#
loop_
_entity.id
_entity.type
_entity.pdbx_description
1 polymer ?
#
loop_
_entity_poly.entity_id
_entity_poly.type
_entity_poly.pdbx_seq_one_letter_code
_entity_poly.pdbx_strand_id
1 'polypeptide(L)'
;MEGIDFENTGSDFSIVFKIVNLVVAVLSVLTGLTELFHGFNYFLQGLYITALGGIIGYLEFKNPPQLYAYASSFFSFLGRGLIYVLIASLNFHSSVIRLLAAVVLLLIGIVYIVLEFIPSIQAPENMQGERGLSTDELEDVI
;
A
#
# COMPACT_ATOMS: atom_id res chain seq x y z
N MET A 1 -25.59 15.69 22.25
CA MET A 1 -24.14 15.49 22.09
C MET A 1 -24.00 14.03 21.73
N GLU A 2 -23.93 13.74 20.43
CA GLU A 2 -23.74 12.38 19.91
C GLU A 2 -22.46 11.82 20.56
N GLY A 3 -22.59 10.73 21.31
CA GLY A 3 -21.43 9.97 21.74
C GLY A 3 -20.76 9.44 20.49
N ILE A 4 -19.54 9.88 20.22
CA ILE A 4 -18.75 9.32 19.14
C ILE A 4 -18.42 7.89 19.59
N ASP A 5 -19.09 6.90 18.99
CA ASP A 5 -18.88 5.48 19.27
C ASP A 5 -17.53 5.04 18.70
N PHE A 6 -16.47 5.21 19.50
CA PHE A 6 -15.08 4.90 19.14
C PHE A 6 -14.81 3.42 18.83
N GLU A 7 -15.77 2.53 19.07
CA GLU A 7 -15.64 1.08 18.81
C GLU A 7 -15.80 0.73 17.32
N ASN A 8 -16.59 1.49 16.56
CA ASN A 8 -16.79 1.27 15.12
C ASN A 8 -15.62 1.82 14.28
N THR A 9 -14.91 2.83 14.81
CA THR A 9 -13.89 3.55 14.05
C THR A 9 -12.69 2.67 13.68
N GLY A 10 -12.33 1.67 14.50
CA GLY A 10 -11.21 0.78 14.24
C GLY A 10 -11.40 -0.11 13.00
N SER A 11 -12.59 -0.69 12.82
CA SER A 11 -12.94 -1.46 11.62
C SER A 11 -13.04 -0.57 10.38
N ASP A 12 -13.56 0.65 10.52
CA ASP A 12 -13.72 1.60 9.43
C ASP A 12 -12.35 2.03 8.85
N PHE A 13 -11.36 2.27 9.70
CA PHE A 13 -10.01 2.63 9.23
C PHE A 13 -9.38 1.51 8.40
N SER A 14 -9.48 0.25 8.84
CA SER A 14 -8.94 -0.90 8.11
C SER A 14 -9.53 -1.02 6.69
N ILE A 15 -10.85 -0.85 6.57
CA ILE A 15 -11.57 -0.86 5.29
C ILE A 15 -11.12 0.31 4.41
N VAL A 16 -10.99 1.52 4.98
CA VAL A 16 -10.52 2.70 4.25
C VAL A 16 -9.11 2.48 3.69
N PHE A 17 -8.18 1.94 4.49
CA PHE A 17 -6.82 1.66 4.01
C PHE A 17 -6.80 0.62 2.89
N LYS A 18 -7.60 -0.44 3.02
CA LYS A 18 -7.75 -1.47 1.99
C LYS A 18 -8.27 -0.88 0.68
N ILE A 19 -9.31 -0.04 0.75
CA ILE A 19 -9.88 0.62 -0.43
C ILE A 19 -8.85 1.56 -1.06
N VAL A 20 -8.15 2.37 -0.26
CA VAL A 20 -7.13 3.30 -0.78
C VAL A 20 -5.99 2.54 -1.45
N ASN A 21 -5.48 1.48 -0.84
CA ASN A 21 -4.43 0.64 -1.44
C ASN A 21 -4.89 0.03 -2.77
N LEU A 22 -6.14 -0.45 -2.83
CA LEU A 22 -6.72 -1.01 -4.04
C LEU A 22 -6.87 0.04 -5.15
N VAL A 23 -7.34 1.24 -4.81
CA VAL A 23 -7.44 2.37 -5.75
C VAL A 23 -6.06 2.74 -6.30
N VAL A 24 -5.05 2.82 -5.44
CA VAL A 24 -3.66 3.09 -5.86
C VAL A 24 -3.13 1.99 -6.78
N ALA A 25 -3.39 0.72 -6.47
CA ALA A 25 -2.99 -0.41 -7.31
C ALA A 25 -3.62 -0.32 -8.71
N VAL A 26 -4.93 -0.07 -8.78
CA VAL A 26 -5.66 0.05 -10.06
C VAL A 26 -5.16 1.25 -10.86
N LEU A 27 -4.99 2.42 -10.23
CA LEU A 27 -4.47 3.61 -10.90
C LEU A 27 -3.04 3.40 -11.42
N SER A 28 -2.19 2.72 -10.65
CA SER A 28 -0.80 2.42 -11.04
C SER A 28 -0.76 1.45 -12.23
N VAL A 29 -1.57 0.40 -12.23
CA VAL A 29 -1.64 -0.55 -13.36
C VAL A 29 -2.18 0.11 -14.62
N LEU A 30 -3.25 0.91 -14.51
CA LEU A 30 -3.82 1.62 -15.65
C LEU A 30 -2.84 2.63 -16.25
N THR A 31 -2.18 3.43 -15.40
CA THR A 31 -1.20 4.42 -15.87
C THR A 31 0.06 3.75 -16.45
N GLY A 32 0.57 2.70 -15.81
CA GLY A 32 1.72 1.94 -16.30
C GLY A 32 1.45 1.24 -17.64
N LEU A 33 0.25 0.67 -17.83
CA LEU A 33 -0.12 0.03 -19.09
C LEU A 33 -0.22 1.05 -20.23
N THR A 34 -0.70 2.28 -19.96
CA THR A 34 -0.74 3.34 -20.97
C THR A 34 0.64 3.85 -21.40
N GLU A 35 1.66 3.74 -20.54
CA GLU A 35 3.05 4.05 -20.89
C GLU A 35 3.70 2.99 -21.79
N LEU A 36 3.31 1.73 -21.61
CA LEU A 36 3.86 0.61 -22.36
C LEU A 36 3.67 0.78 -23.88
N PHE A 37 2.60 1.45 -24.28
CA PHE A 37 2.24 1.69 -25.68
C PHE A 37 2.72 3.03 -26.26
N HIS A 38 3.33 3.92 -25.47
CA HIS A 38 3.75 5.26 -25.94
C HIS A 38 5.14 5.31 -26.58
N GLY A 39 5.99 4.29 -26.39
CA GLY A 39 7.30 4.17 -27.06
C GLY A 39 8.37 3.53 -26.19
N PHE A 40 9.50 3.15 -26.80
CA PHE A 40 10.56 2.38 -26.14
C PHE A 40 11.21 3.12 -24.95
N ASN A 41 11.27 4.46 -25.00
CA ASN A 41 11.83 5.28 -23.91
C ASN A 41 11.00 5.21 -22.62
N TYR A 42 9.68 5.06 -22.74
CA TYR A 42 8.76 4.98 -21.59
C TYR A 42 8.34 3.53 -21.27
N PHE A 43 8.79 2.57 -22.08
CA PHE A 43 8.45 1.16 -21.92
C PHE A 43 8.94 0.59 -20.58
N LEU A 44 10.22 0.83 -20.23
CA LEU A 44 10.79 0.36 -18.96
C LEU A 44 10.12 1.03 -17.76
N GLN A 45 9.76 2.31 -17.89
CA GLN A 45 9.07 3.05 -16.84
C GLN A 45 7.65 2.50 -16.62
N GLY A 46 6.88 2.30 -17.70
CA GLY A 46 5.55 1.71 -17.67
C GLY A 46 5.55 0.28 -17.10
N LEU A 47 6.55 -0.54 -17.46
CA LEU A 47 6.73 -1.87 -16.90
C LEU A 47 6.97 -1.82 -15.38
N TYR A 48 7.83 -0.90 -14.92
CA TYR A 48 8.14 -0.74 -13.50
C TYR A 48 6.92 -0.31 -12.68
N ILE A 49 6.17 0.69 -13.17
CA ILE A 49 4.94 1.18 -12.53
C ILE A 49 3.87 0.07 -12.49
N THR A 50 3.71 -0.67 -13.59
CA THR A 50 2.73 -1.78 -13.67
C THR A 50 3.10 -2.92 -12.72
N ALA A 51 4.38 -3.28 -12.64
CA ALA A 51 4.87 -4.32 -11.73
C ALA A 51 4.65 -3.93 -10.27
N LEU A 52 4.99 -2.68 -9.89
CA LEU A 52 4.75 -2.18 -8.53
C LEU A 52 3.25 -2.14 -8.18
N GLY A 53 2.40 -1.63 -9.09
CA GLY A 53 0.95 -1.64 -8.90
C GLY A 53 0.38 -3.05 -8.74
N GLY A 54 0.89 -4.01 -9.52
CA GLY A 54 0.53 -5.43 -9.42
C GLY A 54 0.93 -6.05 -8.08
N ILE A 55 2.14 -5.75 -7.57
CA ILE A 55 2.60 -6.22 -6.25
C ILE A 55 1.72 -5.65 -5.13
N ILE A 56 1.42 -4.35 -5.17
CA ILE A 56 0.55 -3.70 -4.17
C ILE A 56 -0.86 -4.33 -4.17
N GLY A 57 -1.41 -4.59 -5.35
CA GLY A 57 -2.70 -5.29 -5.48
C GLY A 57 -2.64 -6.72 -4.96
N TYR A 58 -1.61 -7.48 -5.34
CA TYR A 58 -1.45 -8.88 -4.91
C TYR A 58 -1.34 -9.02 -3.39
N LEU A 59 -0.57 -8.14 -2.77
CA LEU A 59 -0.42 -8.01 -1.31
C LEU A 59 -1.74 -7.70 -0.59
N GLU A 60 -2.77 -7.21 -1.28
CA GLU A 60 -4.07 -6.94 -0.67
C GLU A 60 -5.00 -8.18 -0.70
N PHE A 61 -4.75 -9.12 -1.61
CA PHE A 61 -5.56 -10.33 -1.79
C PHE A 61 -4.97 -11.57 -1.11
N LYS A 62 -3.65 -11.66 -0.95
CA LYS A 62 -2.98 -12.76 -0.25
C LYS A 62 -1.77 -12.26 0.55
N ASN A 63 -1.81 -12.44 1.87
CA ASN A 63 -0.65 -12.24 2.76
C ASN A 63 -0.01 -13.57 3.14
N PRO A 64 0.99 -14.08 2.40
CA PRO A 64 1.83 -15.15 2.91
C PRO A 64 2.78 -14.59 3.99
N PRO A 65 2.89 -15.23 5.17
CA PRO A 65 3.74 -14.76 6.28
C PRO A 65 5.24 -14.69 5.92
N GLN A 66 5.67 -15.42 4.89
CA GLN A 66 7.06 -15.44 4.42
C GLN A 66 7.48 -14.14 3.72
N LEU A 67 6.54 -13.34 3.19
CA LEU A 67 6.85 -12.11 2.47
C LEU A 67 7.26 -10.96 3.41
N TYR A 68 6.88 -11.07 4.68
CA TYR A 68 7.27 -10.16 5.75
C TYR A 68 8.78 -10.11 5.96
N ALA A 69 9.46 -11.26 5.81
CA ALA A 69 10.90 -11.39 5.97
C ALA A 69 11.70 -10.70 4.85
N TYR A 70 11.13 -10.59 3.64
CA TYR A 70 11.81 -10.06 2.46
C TYR A 70 11.36 -8.64 2.06
N ALA A 71 10.16 -8.22 2.45
CA ALA A 71 9.52 -6.99 1.97
C ALA A 71 8.92 -6.16 3.11
N SER A 72 9.68 -5.99 4.20
CA SER A 72 9.29 -5.18 5.37
C SER A 72 8.85 -3.74 5.00
N SER A 73 9.39 -3.19 3.91
CA SER A 73 8.98 -1.87 3.38
C SER A 73 7.57 -1.83 2.78
N PHE A 74 7.01 -2.93 2.27
CA PHE A 74 5.60 -2.95 1.81
C PHE A 74 4.61 -3.11 2.96
N PHE A 75 5.14 -3.31 4.16
CA PHE A 75 4.39 -3.67 5.34
C PHE A 75 4.43 -2.59 6.44
N SER A 76 5.10 -1.48 6.15
CA SER A 76 5.11 -0.26 6.97
C SER A 76 4.36 0.86 6.23
N PHE A 77 3.67 1.74 6.96
CA PHE A 77 2.97 2.88 6.39
C PHE A 77 3.94 3.83 5.68
N LEU A 78 5.11 4.06 6.27
CA LEU A 78 6.20 4.83 5.66
C LEU A 78 6.66 4.23 4.32
N GLY A 79 6.89 2.93 4.27
CA GLY A 79 7.42 2.29 3.06
C GLY A 79 6.40 2.26 1.91
N ARG A 80 5.11 2.10 2.20
CA ARG A 80 4.03 2.27 1.20
C ARG A 80 3.95 3.72 0.71
N GLY A 81 4.02 4.69 1.63
CA GLY A 81 4.01 6.10 1.29
C GLY A 81 5.14 6.49 0.34
N LEU A 82 6.37 6.01 0.60
CA LEU A 82 7.52 6.25 -0.28
C LEU A 82 7.35 5.62 -1.68
N ILE A 83 6.77 4.42 -1.78
CA ILE A 83 6.49 3.77 -3.06
C ILE A 83 5.46 4.58 -3.85
N TYR A 84 4.42 5.11 -3.20
CA TYR A 84 3.41 5.93 -3.88
C TYR A 84 3.99 7.25 -4.39
N VAL A 85 4.86 7.90 -3.61
CA VAL A 85 5.61 9.10 -4.04
C VAL A 85 6.53 8.78 -5.22
N LEU A 86 7.19 7.61 -5.21
CA LEU A 86 8.04 7.17 -6.33
C LEU A 86 7.22 6.97 -7.62
N ILE A 87 6.08 6.26 -7.54
CA ILE A 87 5.18 6.04 -8.68
C ILE A 87 4.63 7.37 -9.22
N ALA A 88 4.29 8.30 -8.33
CA ALA A 88 3.84 9.64 -8.71
C ALA A 88 4.94 10.43 -9.43
N SER A 89 6.16 10.42 -8.89
CA SER A 89 7.32 11.12 -9.46
C SER A 89 7.66 10.63 -10.87
N LEU A 90 7.55 9.33 -11.12
CA LEU A 90 7.75 8.75 -12.46
C LEU A 90 6.66 9.20 -13.45
N ASN A 91 5.41 9.39 -13.01
CA ASN A 91 4.30 9.74 -13.89
C ASN A 91 4.21 11.22 -14.31
N PHE A 92 5.12 12.09 -13.87
CA PHE A 92 5.03 13.55 -14.11
C PHE A 92 5.13 14.00 -15.58
N HIS A 93 5.62 13.14 -16.48
CA HIS A 93 6.16 13.62 -17.76
C HIS A 93 5.16 13.68 -18.95
N SER A 94 4.17 12.78 -19.06
CA SER A 94 3.62 12.49 -20.41
C SER A 94 2.18 12.93 -20.74
N SER A 95 1.32 13.34 -19.79
CA SER A 95 -0.04 13.84 -20.12
C SER A 95 -0.79 14.48 -18.95
N VAL A 96 -1.76 15.37 -19.23
CA VAL A 96 -2.59 16.06 -18.22
C VAL A 96 -3.38 15.08 -17.34
N ILE A 97 -3.97 14.03 -17.93
CA ILE A 97 -4.73 13.00 -17.18
C ILE A 97 -3.80 12.22 -16.24
N ARG A 98 -2.56 11.97 -16.70
CA ARG A 98 -1.54 11.27 -15.92
C ARG A 98 -0.93 12.14 -14.84
N LEU A 99 -0.77 13.44 -15.11
CA LEU A 99 -0.37 14.43 -14.12
C LEU A 99 -1.40 14.49 -12.99
N LEU A 100 -2.70 14.46 -13.32
CA LEU A 100 -3.76 14.41 -12.31
C LEU A 100 -3.64 13.15 -11.44
N ALA A 101 -3.46 11.97 -12.07
CA ALA A 101 -3.25 10.72 -11.36
C ALA A 101 -1.97 10.76 -10.50
N ALA A 102 -0.87 11.32 -11.00
CA ALA A 102 0.37 11.49 -10.28
C ALA A 102 0.20 12.37 -9.04
N VAL A 103 -0.52 13.49 -9.15
CA VAL A 103 -0.80 14.38 -8.02
C VAL A 103 -1.63 13.67 -6.94
N VAL A 104 -2.64 12.89 -7.34
CA VAL A 104 -3.44 12.09 -6.39
C VAL A 104 -2.57 11.06 -5.67
N LEU A 105 -1.74 10.31 -6.40
CA LEU A 105 -0.82 9.32 -5.83
C LEU A 105 0.21 9.97 -4.89
N LEU A 106 0.70 11.16 -5.25
CA LEU A 106 1.62 11.95 -4.43
C LEU A 106 0.98 12.36 -3.12
N LEU A 107 -0.26 12.87 -3.16
CA LEU A 107 -1.02 13.26 -1.98
C LEU A 107 -1.27 12.07 -1.06
N ILE A 108 -1.70 10.92 -1.61
CA ILE A 108 -1.89 9.69 -0.84
C ILE A 108 -0.57 9.25 -0.19
N GLY A 109 0.55 9.31 -0.94
CA GLY A 109 1.88 8.98 -0.42
C GLY A 109 2.28 9.86 0.77
N ILE A 110 2.08 11.18 0.67
CA ILE A 110 2.35 12.12 1.77
C ILE A 110 1.46 11.81 2.98
N VAL A 111 0.16 11.55 2.78
CA VAL A 111 -0.76 11.17 3.86
C VAL A 111 -0.27 9.92 4.58
N TYR A 112 0.16 8.90 3.85
CA TYR A 112 0.70 7.66 4.45
C TYR A 112 1.99 7.91 5.24
N ILE A 113 2.88 8.79 4.76
CA ILE A 113 4.10 9.19 5.49
C ILE A 113 3.73 9.94 6.78
N VAL A 114 2.74 10.83 6.74
CA VAL A 114 2.28 11.57 7.93
C VAL A 114 1.60 10.64 8.94
N LEU A 115 0.83 9.67 8.47
CA LEU A 115 0.16 8.69 9.33
C LEU A 115 1.14 7.81 10.12
N GLU A 116 2.35 7.56 9.60
CA GLU A 116 3.41 6.88 10.36
C GLU A 116 3.76 7.61 11.66
N PHE A 117 3.72 8.96 11.66
CA PHE A 117 4.02 9.76 12.85
C PHE A 117 2.85 9.86 13.84
N ILE A 118 1.69 9.29 13.51
CA ILE A 118 0.51 9.22 14.39
C ILE A 118 0.41 7.78 14.94
N PRO A 119 0.97 7.49 16.13
CA PRO A 119 1.03 6.12 16.70
C PRO A 119 -0.33 5.55 17.18
N SER A 120 -1.46 6.14 16.78
CA SER A 120 -2.80 5.84 17.31
C SER A 120 -3.64 4.88 16.45
N ILE A 121 -3.16 4.46 15.27
CA ILE A 121 -3.84 3.46 14.44
C ILE A 121 -3.08 2.14 14.61
N GLN A 122 -3.66 1.19 15.35
CA GLN A 122 -3.13 -0.17 15.35
C GLN A 122 -3.22 -0.70 13.91
N ALA A 123 -2.09 -1.18 13.42
CA ALA A 123 -2.01 -1.72 12.08
C ALA A 123 -3.03 -2.89 11.94
N PRO A 124 -3.88 -2.88 10.90
CA PRO A 124 -4.91 -3.90 10.72
C PRO A 124 -4.29 -5.30 10.65
N GLU A 125 -5.04 -6.39 10.87
CA GLU A 125 -4.51 -7.77 10.96
C GLU A 125 -3.56 -8.18 9.83
N ASN A 126 -3.71 -7.57 8.66
CA ASN A 126 -2.78 -7.69 7.53
C ASN A 126 -1.40 -7.10 7.83
N MET A 127 -1.19 -6.60 9.05
CA MET A 127 0.02 -6.04 9.63
C MET A 127 0.54 -6.69 10.94
N GLN A 128 -0.08 -7.78 11.39
CA GLN A 128 0.27 -8.44 12.66
C GLN A 128 0.91 -9.81 12.36
N GLY A 129 2.22 -9.81 12.12
CA GLY A 129 2.98 -11.01 11.79
C GLY A 129 3.04 -12.08 12.87
N GLU A 130 2.63 -11.82 14.11
CA GLU A 130 2.87 -12.75 15.22
C GLU A 130 1.70 -12.77 16.21
N ARG A 131 0.72 -13.63 15.94
CA ARG A 131 -0.19 -14.15 16.98
C ARG A 131 -0.50 -15.64 16.84
N GLY A 132 0.41 -16.39 16.19
CA GLY A 132 0.23 -17.82 15.91
C GLY A 132 1.37 -18.74 16.36
N LEU A 133 2.39 -18.23 17.06
CA LEU A 133 3.55 -19.03 17.49
C LEU A 133 3.98 -18.74 18.94
N SER A 134 3.09 -18.19 19.77
CA SER A 134 3.27 -18.21 21.22
C SER A 134 3.10 -19.65 21.71
N THR A 135 4.21 -20.37 21.76
CA THR A 135 4.70 -21.10 22.94
C THR A 135 3.67 -21.80 23.86
N ASP A 136 2.62 -22.43 23.32
CA ASP A 136 1.67 -23.23 24.13
C ASP A 136 1.78 -24.75 23.91
N GLU A 137 2.62 -25.22 22.97
CA GLU A 137 2.82 -26.68 22.74
C GLU A 137 4.14 -27.24 23.33
N LEU A 138 4.92 -26.44 24.07
CA LEU A 138 6.19 -26.90 24.64
C LEU A 138 6.17 -27.11 26.16
N GLU A 139 5.04 -26.88 26.85
CA GLU A 139 4.93 -27.12 28.30
C GLU A 139 4.31 -28.50 28.67
N ASP A 140 3.89 -29.31 27.67
CA ASP A 140 3.29 -30.63 27.90
C ASP A 140 4.29 -31.82 27.83
N VAL A 141 5.61 -31.57 27.76
CA VAL A 141 6.63 -32.64 27.53
C VAL A 141 7.79 -32.65 28.54
N ILE A 142 7.66 -32.05 29.73
CA ILE A 142 8.69 -32.22 30.79
C ILE A 142 8.09 -32.47 32.16
#